data_AF-A0A352JRM6-F1
#
_entry.id   AF-A0A352JRM6-F1
#
_cell.length_a   1.000
_cell.length_b   1.000
_cell.length_c   1.000
_cell.angle_alpha   90.00
_cell.angle_beta   90.00
_cell.angle_gamma   90.00
#
_symmetry.space_group_name_H-M   'P 1'
#
loop_
_entity.id
_entity.type
_entity.pdbx_description
1 polymer ?
#
loop_
_entity_poly.entity_id
_entity_poly.type
_entity_poly.pdbx_seq_one_letter_code
_entity_poly.pdbx_strand_id
1 'polypeptide(L)' 'MTVSSKPIKPLYTPHDSAEIDFDRDIGYPGQYPYTRGVHASMYRR' A
#
# COMPACT_ATOMS: atom_id res chain seq x y z
N MET A 1 -15.43 -3.37 12.76
CA MET A 1 -14.33 -2.52 13.24
C MET A 1 -13.08 -3.38 13.41
N THR A 2 -11.88 -2.82 13.25
CA THR A 2 -10.62 -3.50 13.59
C THR A 2 -10.45 -3.59 15.10
N VAL A 3 -9.48 -4.38 15.58
CA VAL A 3 -9.07 -4.43 17.00
C VAL A 3 -8.58 -3.08 17.54
N SER A 4 -8.12 -2.19 16.64
CA SER A 4 -7.74 -0.80 16.93
C SER A 4 -8.89 0.19 16.71
N SER A 5 -10.13 -0.28 16.66
CA SER A 5 -11.36 0.52 16.53
C SER A 5 -11.49 1.31 15.22
N LYS A 6 -10.82 0.91 14.14
CA LYS A 6 -11.04 1.51 12.81
C LYS A 6 -12.31 0.93 12.17
N PRO A 7 -13.23 1.74 11.62
CA PRO A 7 -14.37 1.24 10.87
C PRO A 7 -13.90 0.53 9.59
N ILE A 8 -14.63 -0.52 9.18
CA ILE A 8 -14.32 -1.30 7.99
C ILE A 8 -15.52 -1.17 7.05
N LYS A 9 -15.27 -0.78 5.79
CA LYS A 9 -16.30 -0.74 4.75
C LYS A 9 -16.63 -2.17 4.30
N PRO A 10 -17.88 -2.46 3.89
CA PRO A 10 -18.26 -3.79 3.41
C PRO A 10 -17.63 -4.13 2.05
N LEU A 11 -17.24 -3.12 1.27
CA LEU A 11 -16.59 -3.27 -0.03
C LEU A 11 -15.61 -2.09 -0.23
N TYR A 12 -14.42 -2.41 -0.75
CA TYR A 12 -13.45 -1.43 -1.23
C TYR A 12 -13.35 -1.58 -2.76
N THR A 13 -13.42 -0.45 -3.46
CA THR A 13 -13.44 -0.33 -4.91
C THR A 13 -12.26 0.51 -5.38
N PRO A 14 -11.95 0.58 -6.68
CA PRO A 14 -10.90 1.46 -7.18
C PRO A 14 -11.08 2.95 -6.83
N HIS A 15 -12.32 3.39 -6.57
CA HIS A 15 -12.60 4.77 -6.13
C HIS A 15 -12.04 5.05 -4.73
N ASP A 16 -11.96 4.03 -3.86
CA ASP A 16 -11.41 4.17 -2.51
C ASP A 16 -9.89 4.37 -2.50
N SER A 17 -9.22 4.11 -3.62
CA SER A 17 -7.77 4.34 -3.83
C SER A 17 -7.47 5.48 -4.81
N ALA A 18 -8.48 6.21 -5.28
CA ALA A 18 -8.32 7.20 -6.35
C ALA A 18 -7.42 8.38 -5.97
N GLU A 19 -7.24 8.66 -4.67
CA GLU A 19 -6.41 9.76 -4.16
C GLU A 19 -4.94 9.38 -3.94
N ILE A 20 -4.58 8.10 -4.14
CA ILE A 20 -3.22 7.63 -3.93
C ILE A 20 -2.36 8.00 -5.13
N ASP A 21 -1.26 8.72 -4.88
CA ASP A 21 -0.23 8.99 -5.87
C ASP A 21 0.75 7.81 -5.90
N PHE A 22 0.78 7.06 -7.00
CA PHE A 22 1.61 5.86 -7.08
C PHE A 22 3.09 6.15 -6.85
N ASP A 23 3.65 7.16 -7.48
CA ASP A 23 5.09 7.43 -7.44
C ASP A 23 5.52 7.97 -6.06
N ARG A 24 4.65 8.78 -5.43
CA ARG A 24 4.93 9.37 -4.12
C ARG A 24 4.65 8.41 -2.96
N ASP A 25 3.53 7.68 -3.00
CA ASP A 25 3.00 6.95 -1.83
C ASP A 25 3.31 5.45 -1.86
N ILE A 26 3.47 4.84 -3.04
CA ILE A 26 3.66 3.39 -3.20
C ILE A 26 5.07 3.06 -3.74
N GLY A 27 5.42 3.61 -4.89
CA GLY A 27 6.67 3.39 -5.62
C GLY A 27 6.93 1.93 -6.02
N TYR A 28 8.15 1.69 -6.50
CA TYR A 28 8.66 0.34 -6.78
C TYR A 28 9.37 -0.26 -5.55
N PRO A 29 9.39 -1.60 -5.38
CA PRO A 29 10.17 -2.25 -4.34
C PRO A 29 11.65 -1.87 -4.41
N GLY A 30 12.29 -1.63 -3.26
CA GLY A 30 13.69 -1.20 -3.21
C GLY A 30 13.93 0.27 -3.55
N GLN A 31 12.88 1.06 -3.75
CA GLN A 31 12.95 2.50 -3.96
C GLN A 31 12.08 3.22 -2.92
N TYR A 32 12.42 4.49 -2.61
CA TYR A 32 11.60 5.35 -1.78
C TYR A 32 10.15 5.41 -2.32
N PRO A 33 9.09 5.41 -1.49
CA PRO A 33 9.07 5.42 -0.02
C PRO A 33 9.21 4.05 0.67
N TYR A 34 9.62 3.02 -0.07
CA TYR A 34 9.80 1.65 0.41
C TYR A 34 8.52 0.99 0.95
N THR A 35 7.33 1.50 0.60
CA THR A 35 6.03 0.94 0.95
C THR A 35 5.90 -0.53 0.52
N ARG A 36 6.55 -0.91 -0.59
CA ARG A 36 6.58 -2.29 -1.12
C ARG A 36 7.79 -3.12 -0.67
N GLY A 37 8.55 -2.63 0.31
CA GLY A 37 9.74 -3.28 0.87
C GLY A 37 11.05 -2.65 0.39
N VAL A 38 12.10 -2.82 1.21
CA VAL A 38 13.43 -2.19 1.02
C VAL A 38 14.31 -2.91 -0.01
N HIS A 39 13.99 -4.15 -0.37
CA HIS A 39 14.76 -4.94 -1.33
C HIS A 39 13.97 -5.11 -2.64
N ALA A 40 14.62 -4.83 -3.78
CA ALA A 40 13.98 -4.91 -5.10
C ALA A 40 13.42 -6.31 -5.44
N SER A 41 14.09 -7.38 -4.98
CA SER A 41 13.68 -8.78 -5.23
C SER A 41 12.86 -9.41 -4.09
N MET A 42 12.76 -8.76 -2.93
CA MET A 42 12.21 -9.33 -1.69
C MET A 42 12.66 -10.80 -1.49
N TYR A 43 11.74 -11.73 -1.27
CA TYR A 43 12.03 -13.15 -0.99
C TYR A 43 12.16 -14.02 -2.26
N ARG A 44 12.38 -13.41 -3.44
CA ARG A 44 12.46 -14.12 -4.73
C ARG A 44 13.90 -14.37 -5.14
N ARG A 45 14.68 -15.04 -4.27
CA ARG A 45 15.96 -15.63 -4.68
C ARG A 45 15.72 -16.88 -5.51
#